data_AF-A0A8J6HZJ8-F1
#
_entry.id   AF-A0A8J6HZJ8-F1
#
_cell.length_a   1.000
_cell.length_b   1.000
_cell.length_c   1.000
_cell.angle_alpha   90.00
_cell.angle_beta   90.00
_cell.angle_gamma   90.00
#
_symmetry.space_group_name_H-M   'P 1'
#
loop_
_entity.id
_entity.type
_entity.pdbx_description
1 polymer ?
#
loop_
_entity_poly.entity_id
_entity_poly.type
_entity_poly.pdbx_seq_one_letter_code
_entity_poly.pdbx_strand_id
1 'polypeptide(L)'
;MTQANARSRRQRGQVEQLPSGALRVKVYAGVDPLTKRRYYLTETIPAEIPNPEREAEKVRVRLLNEVDERRNPRTAATVNQLMDRYLKMLSVA
;
A
#
# COMPACT_ATOMS: atom_id res chain seq x y z
N MET A 1 -1.52 36.29 -22.86
CA MET A 1 -0.60 35.51 -22.01
C MET A 1 -1.33 34.25 -21.55
N THR A 2 -1.11 33.12 -22.20
CA THR A 2 -1.85 31.88 -21.94
C THR A 2 -1.09 31.07 -20.89
N GLN A 3 -1.57 31.05 -19.64
CA GLN A 3 -0.96 30.22 -18.59
C GLN A 3 -1.19 28.75 -18.93
N ALA A 4 -0.12 28.06 -19.32
CA ALA A 4 -0.10 26.61 -19.41
C ALA A 4 -0.31 26.04 -18.00
N ASN A 5 -1.52 25.51 -17.76
CA ASN A 5 -1.86 24.83 -16.52
C ASN A 5 -1.04 23.53 -16.46
N ALA A 6 0.12 23.59 -15.81
CA ALA A 6 0.99 22.44 -15.59
C ALA A 6 0.20 21.42 -14.78
N ARG A 7 -0.35 20.40 -15.46
CA ARG A 7 -1.08 19.30 -14.84
C ARG A 7 -0.23 18.74 -13.71
N SER A 8 -0.61 19.04 -12.47
CA SER A 8 -0.04 18.44 -11.27
C SER A 8 0.08 16.94 -11.53
N ARG A 9 1.31 16.42 -11.64
CA ARG A 9 1.57 15.01 -11.86
C ARG A 9 0.80 14.27 -10.77
N ARG A 10 -0.18 13.44 -11.15
CA ARG A 10 -0.95 12.63 -10.20
C ARG A 10 0.04 11.90 -9.30
N GLN A 11 0.08 12.33 -8.04
CA GLN A 11 0.98 11.76 -7.05
C GLN A 11 0.62 10.28 -6.85
N ARG A 12 1.62 9.39 -6.89
CA ARG A 12 1.43 7.96 -6.64
C ARG A 12 1.16 7.74 -5.15
N GLY A 13 0.12 7.00 -4.79
CA GLY A 13 -0.26 6.79 -3.39
C GLY A 13 -1.13 7.91 -2.83
N GLN A 14 -2.00 7.54 -1.88
CA GLN A 14 -3.03 8.39 -1.30
C GLN A 14 -2.84 8.50 0.21
N VAL A 15 -3.08 9.69 0.76
CA VAL A 15 -3.24 9.91 2.20
C VAL A 15 -4.72 10.20 2.45
N GLU A 16 -5.34 9.42 3.33
CA GLU A 16 -6.75 9.50 3.70
C GLU A 16 -6.86 9.83 5.18
N GLN A 17 -7.74 10.77 5.54
CA GLN A 17 -8.03 11.05 6.94
C GLN A 17 -9.12 10.10 7.44
N LEU A 18 -8.87 9.44 8.56
CA LEU A 18 -9.83 8.55 9.22
C LEU A 18 -10.75 9.33 10.16
N PRO A 19 -11.95 8.81 10.48
CA PRO A 19 -12.87 9.45 11.43
C PRO A 19 -12.27 9.66 12.84
N SER A 20 -11.26 8.88 13.20
CA SER A 20 -10.50 9.03 14.46
C SER A 20 -9.48 10.18 14.42
N GLY A 21 -9.35 10.91 13.31
CA GLY A 21 -8.32 11.93 13.10
C GLY A 21 -6.97 11.39 12.64
N ALA A 22 -6.76 10.07 12.70
CA ALA A 22 -5.54 9.42 12.19
C ALA A 22 -5.42 9.53 10.66
N LEU A 23 -4.19 9.51 10.15
CA LEU A 23 -3.94 9.51 8.70
C LEU A 23 -3.59 8.11 8.22
N ARG A 24 -4.24 7.64 7.15
CA ARG A 24 -3.94 6.37 6.49
C ARG A 24 -3.28 6.61 5.15
N VAL A 25 -2.06 6.14 5.00
CA VAL A 25 -1.34 6.14 3.73
C VAL A 25 -1.65 4.84 2.98
N LYS A 26 -1.96 4.91 1.69
CA LYS A 26 -2.23 3.77 0.81
C LYS A 26 -1.41 3.88 -0.48
N VAL A 27 -0.59 2.88 -0.78
CA VAL A 27 0.20 2.80 -2.02
C VAL A 27 -0.16 1.55 -2.79
N TYR A 28 -0.51 1.68 -4.07
CA TYR A 28 -0.81 0.53 -4.92
C TYR A 28 0.46 -0.28 -5.20
N ALA A 29 0.43 -1.57 -4.86
CA ALA A 29 1.54 -2.49 -4.97
C ALA A 29 1.29 -3.61 -6.00
N GLY A 30 0.26 -3.49 -6.83
CA GLY A 30 -0.06 -4.42 -7.91
C GLY A 30 -1.30 -5.26 -7.67
N VAL A 31 -1.38 -6.42 -8.31
CA VAL A 31 -2.47 -7.39 -8.14
C VAL A 31 -1.96 -8.58 -7.35
N ASP A 32 -2.69 -8.95 -6.31
CA ASP A 32 -2.40 -10.10 -5.48
C ASP A 32 -2.54 -11.40 -6.31
N PRO A 33 -1.50 -12.23 -6.44
CA PRO A 33 -1.54 -13.46 -7.23
C PRO A 33 -2.50 -14.51 -6.65
N LEU A 34 -2.79 -14.48 -5.35
CA LEU A 34 -3.71 -15.39 -4.67
C LEU A 34 -5.16 -14.96 -4.87
N THR A 35 -5.49 -13.72 -4.50
CA THR A 35 -6.87 -13.25 -4.50
C THR A 35 -7.32 -12.62 -5.82
N LYS A 36 -6.38 -12.32 -6.73
CA LYS A 36 -6.60 -11.58 -7.99
C LYS A 36 -7.16 -10.17 -7.82
N ARG A 37 -7.09 -9.62 -6.61
CA ARG A 37 -7.55 -8.27 -6.28
C ARG A 37 -6.39 -7.28 -6.25
N ARG A 38 -6.71 -5.98 -6.30
CA ARG A 38 -5.72 -4.92 -6.13
C ARG A 38 -5.10 -5.01 -4.73
N TYR A 39 -3.78 -5.03 -4.68
CA TYR A 39 -2.99 -5.07 -3.46
C TYR A 39 -2.43 -3.68 -3.17
N TYR A 40 -2.57 -3.26 -1.92
CA TYR A 40 -2.11 -1.96 -1.44
C TYR A 40 -1.25 -2.16 -0.21
N LEU A 41 -0.15 -1.43 -0.11
CA LEU A 41 0.54 -1.22 1.15
C LEU A 41 -0.17 -0.11 1.90
N THR A 42 -0.42 -0.34 3.17
CA THR A 42 -1.14 0.61 4.00
C THR A 42 -0.46 0.78 5.33
N GLU A 43 -0.34 2.02 5.77
CA GLU A 43 0.15 2.36 7.09
C GLU A 43 -0.71 3.45 7.70
N THR A 44 -1.01 3.34 8.99
CA THR A 44 -1.85 4.29 9.70
C THR A 44 -0.99 5.04 10.73
N ILE A 45 -1.08 6.36 10.68
CA ILE A 45 -0.35 7.29 11.53
C ILE A 45 -1.34 7.83 12.56
N PRO A 46 -1.08 7.59 13.86
CA PRO A 46 -1.90 8.13 14.94
C PRO A 46 -1.98 9.66 14.89
N ALA A 47 -3.13 10.20 15.29
CA ALA A 47 -3.35 11.65 15.35
C ALA A 47 -2.51 12.33 16.45
N GLU A 48 -2.02 11.56 17.42
CA GLU A 48 -1.27 12.04 18.59
C GLU A 48 0.16 12.51 18.24
N ILE A 49 0.68 12.15 17.06
CA ILE A 49 2.04 12.47 16.65
C ILE A 49 2.15 13.94 16.23
N PRO A 50 3.23 14.66 16.60
CA PRO A 50 3.47 16.00 16.11
C PRO A 50 3.58 16.05 14.57
N ASN A 51 2.74 16.89 13.95
CA ASN A 51 2.68 17.10 12.50
C ASN A 51 2.45 15.77 11.72
N PRO A 52 1.26 15.17 11.86
CA PRO A 52 0.95 13.87 11.27
C PRO A 52 0.99 13.91 9.73
N GLU A 53 0.69 15.06 9.11
CA GLU A 53 0.76 15.25 7.65
C GLU A 53 2.17 15.06 7.11
N ARG A 54 3.17 15.64 7.79
CA ARG A 54 4.58 15.49 7.40
C ARG A 54 5.04 14.04 7.56
N GLU A 55 4.59 13.37 8.61
CA GLU A 55 4.89 11.95 8.81
C GLU A 55 4.22 11.08 7.74
N ALA A 56 2.99 11.42 7.35
CA ALA A 56 2.28 10.73 6.26
C ALA A 56 3.02 10.83 4.93
N GLU A 57 3.59 11.99 4.62
CA GLU A 57 4.37 12.13 3.39
C GLU A 57 5.68 11.33 3.44
N LYS A 58 6.38 11.29 4.59
CA LYS A 58 7.57 10.42 4.76
C LYS A 58 7.22 8.95 4.55
N VAL A 59 6.14 8.48 5.18
CA VAL A 59 5.68 7.10 5.06
C VAL A 59 5.28 6.79 3.63
N ARG A 60 4.59 7.73 2.94
CA ARG A 60 4.23 7.58 1.53
C ARG A 60 5.46 7.39 0.64
N VAL A 61 6.49 8.21 0.82
CA VAL A 61 7.76 8.08 0.08
C VAL A 61 8.44 6.74 0.38
N ARG A 62 8.49 6.33 1.66
CA ARG A 62 9.04 5.03 2.04
C ARG A 62 8.32 3.87 1.37
N LEU A 63 6.99 3.82 1.46
CA LEU A 63 6.18 2.77 0.83
C LEU A 63 6.33 2.74 -0.70
N LEU A 64 6.46 3.91 -1.35
CA LEU A 64 6.75 3.97 -2.78
C LEU A 64 8.11 3.35 -3.12
N ASN A 65 9.15 3.69 -2.36
CA ASN A 65 10.48 3.12 -2.57
C ASN A 65 10.48 1.60 -2.39
N GLU A 66 9.80 1.09 -1.36
CA GLU A 66 9.73 -0.37 -1.15
C GLU A 66 8.95 -1.10 -2.28
N VAL A 67 7.90 -0.47 -2.84
CA VAL A 67 7.20 -1.00 -4.03
C VAL A 67 8.13 -1.01 -5.24
N ASP A 68 8.83 0.10 -5.49
CA ASP A 68 9.69 0.27 -6.66
C ASP A 68 10.90 -0.70 -6.60
N GLU A 69 11.44 -0.93 -5.41
CA GLU A 69 12.53 -1.89 -5.17
C GLU A 69 12.04 -3.36 -5.03
N ARG A 70 10.72 -3.61 -5.11
CA ARG A 70 10.10 -4.93 -4.92
C ARG A 70 10.50 -5.62 -3.60
N ARG A 71 10.75 -4.84 -2.55
CA ARG A 71 11.10 -5.33 -1.20
C ARG A 71 9.90 -5.79 -0.38
N ASN A 72 8.71 -5.79 -0.98
CA ASN A 72 7.46 -6.16 -0.32
C ASN A 72 6.86 -7.47 -0.84
N PRO A 73 6.22 -8.27 0.03
CA PRO A 73 5.45 -9.42 -0.40
C PRO A 73 4.31 -8.96 -1.31
N ARG A 74 4.04 -9.72 -2.39
CA ARG A 74 3.01 -9.39 -3.40
C ARG A 74 1.60 -9.78 -2.97
N THR A 75 1.43 -10.25 -1.74
CA THR A 75 0.17 -10.74 -1.17
C THR A 75 0.16 -10.48 0.34
N ALA A 76 -1.03 -10.30 0.90
CA ALA A 76 -1.25 -10.26 2.35
C ALA A 76 -1.37 -11.66 2.97
N ALA A 77 -1.29 -12.72 2.16
CA ALA A 77 -1.46 -14.09 2.65
C ALA A 77 -0.40 -14.46 3.68
N THR A 78 -0.84 -15.10 4.76
CA THR A 78 0.07 -15.67 5.76
C THR A 78 0.73 -16.93 5.22
N VAL A 79 1.88 -17.31 5.80
CA VAL A 79 2.58 -18.56 5.43
C VAL A 79 1.65 -19.77 5.56
N ASN A 80 0.86 -19.86 6.64
CA ASN A 80 -0.09 -20.96 6.83
C ASN A 80 -1.10 -21.06 5.68
N GLN A 81 -1.68 -19.93 5.26
CA GLN A 81 -2.62 -19.92 4.13
C GLN A 81 -1.97 -20.36 2.81
N LEU A 82 -0.69 -20.04 2.62
CA LEU A 82 0.07 -20.50 1.44
C LEU A 82 0.31 -22.01 1.49
N MET A 83 0.64 -22.55 2.66
CA MET A 83 0.84 -24.00 2.86
C MET A 83 -0.46 -24.78 2.68
N ASP A 84 -1.56 -24.31 3.26
CA ASP A 84 -2.90 -24.92 3.09
C ASP A 84 -3.29 -25.00 1.61
N ARG A 85 -3.01 -23.94 0.85
CA ARG A 85 -3.29 -23.93 -0.60
C ARG A 85 -2.39 -24.90 -1.35
N TYR A 86 -1.10 -24.94 -1.02
CA TYR A 86 -0.16 -25.86 -1.67
C TYR A 86 -0.56 -27.31 -1.44
N LEU A 87 -0.90 -27.68 -0.20
CA LEU A 87 -1.34 -29.02 0.15
C LEU A 87 -2.65 -29.41 -0.54
N LYS A 88 -3.59 -28.47 -0.75
CA LYS A 88 -4.80 -28.72 -1.55
C LYS A 88 -4.55 -29.02 -3.02
N MET A 89 -3.46 -28.51 -3.59
CA MET A 89 -3.10 -28.79 -4.99
C MET A 89 -2.39 -30.14 -5.14
N LEU A 90 -1.81 -30.67 -4.07
CA LEU A 90 -1.24 -32.00 -4.08
C LEU A 90 -2.36 -33.04 -4.04
N SER A 91 -2.59 -33.71 -5.16
CA SER A 91 -3.36 -34.96 -5.17
C SER A 91 -2.45 -36.08 -4.66
N VAL A 92 -2.51 -36.37 -3.36
CA VAL A 92 -1.93 -37.61 -2.84
C VAL A 92 -3.02 -38.68 -2.92
N ALA A 93 -2.81 -39.65 -3.80
CA ALA A 93 -3.61 -40.88 -3.91
C ALA A 93 -2.94 -42.01 -3.12
#